data_AF-A0A7V9G4G2-F1
#
_entry.id   AF-A0A7V9G4G2-F1
#
_cell.length_a   1.000
_cell.length_b   1.000
_cell.length_c   1.000
_cell.angle_alpha   90.00
_cell.angle_beta   90.00
_cell.angle_gamma   90.00
#
_symmetry.space_group_name_H-M   'P 1'
#
loop_
_entity.id
_entity.type
_entity.pdbx_description
1 polymer ?
#
loop_
_entity_poly.entity_id
_entity_poly.type
_entity_poly.pdbx_seq_one_letter_code
_entity_poly.pdbx_strand_id
1 'polypeptide(L)'
;MHAFNSLLLLGLLSSVPLLAADEPAVATSETPAGDVDLRKEASTYVAAGNLAMRDADTDPKRAVDSALSFSHALKTYEKLGDVDAICEMQANIYWCKKRMNLDNLGDYIAKKGADAQVDLSRVKEIITKEVPVEEAQTYFERAKKFQQSNPDKHFQIAIRFSEVLERFPDTEAAKLANSIFAKEQTAYMTQVAEERKKEQAENQKERDLLKQEREQIRTSRFMNPPQVSSGATTKVPDKAAQEKSLATLKKLYAEGYKKKKDGQKRTLARKLFEEAAQSKDDAALYYVMLDESTRLARESEDYEQLLSSIEKMAETYEGFDQLAYKRSALAIIKSKPTAAAILKLLDDPKDKTSNSTVGKFFCFNMGRWDLGLTMLSLGSDADIAKVAEMEIGNPKEPQEKRATGDAWYDAGKKSSGADKNGMWQRAQFWYSQALPGLTGAHKERVTKAIEEIDKVLPPIITDYDNITPHQWDKLKGTTVAVDAKLDRADSGVTFAAKKKYRVVPHPTDKWSMTIWDEKMECDYKGEEPFFFSSRRNRDGKRLGALLCQLGNGDWVKPGVLEGPGHLYFVANTNSWGADDRKGTIRVKILPVADDD
;
A
#
# COMPACT_ATOMS: atom_id res chain seq x y z
N MET A 1 -4.83 10.58 8.86
CA MET A 1 -5.64 11.19 9.94
C MET A 1 -7.11 11.11 9.52
N HIS A 2 -7.78 9.98 9.71
CA HIS A 2 -9.24 9.90 9.57
C HIS A 2 -9.79 8.92 10.60
N ALA A 3 -10.54 9.48 11.53
CA ALA A 3 -11.25 8.83 12.60
C ALA A 3 -12.70 9.30 12.54
N PHE A 4 -13.61 8.34 12.72
CA PHE A 4 -14.96 8.46 13.26
C PHE A 4 -15.99 9.40 12.61
N ASN A 5 -17.13 8.83 12.23
CA ASN A 5 -18.42 9.38 12.69
C ASN A 5 -19.54 8.32 12.65
N SER A 6 -19.95 7.89 13.84
CA SER A 6 -21.27 7.33 14.12
C SER A 6 -22.11 8.45 14.73
N LEU A 7 -23.35 8.65 14.27
CA LEU A 7 -24.32 9.45 15.02
C LEU A 7 -25.67 8.70 15.11
N LEU A 8 -26.06 8.41 16.35
CA LEU A 8 -27.40 8.02 16.76
C LEU A 8 -28.37 9.19 16.55
N LEU A 9 -29.61 8.87 16.16
CA LEU A 9 -30.77 9.74 16.34
C LEU A 9 -31.78 9.04 17.26
N LEU A 10 -32.12 9.68 18.38
CA LEU A 10 -33.22 9.28 19.26
C LEU A 10 -33.82 10.57 19.84
N GLY A 11 -35.15 10.71 19.72
CA GLY A 11 -35.86 11.78 20.42
C GLY A 11 -37.29 12.02 19.96
N LEU A 12 -38.21 11.68 20.88
CA LEU A 12 -39.53 12.28 21.14
C LEU A 12 -40.75 11.72 20.39
N LEU A 13 -41.65 11.08 21.15
CA LEU A 13 -43.02 11.55 21.32
C LEU A 13 -43.68 10.98 22.60
N SER A 14 -44.64 11.74 23.09
CA SER A 14 -45.14 11.86 24.46
C SER A 14 -46.36 11.00 24.81
N SER A 15 -46.40 10.64 26.10
CA SER A 15 -47.45 10.19 27.02
C SER A 15 -48.95 10.48 26.74
N VAL A 16 -49.78 9.44 26.89
CA VAL A 16 -51.18 9.46 27.40
C VAL A 16 -51.41 8.20 28.28
N PRO A 17 -52.12 8.24 29.43
CA PRO A 17 -52.18 7.14 30.41
C PRO A 17 -53.50 6.35 30.49
N LEU A 18 -53.45 5.23 31.24
CA LEU A 18 -54.55 4.41 31.84
C LEU A 18 -55.20 3.37 30.88
N LEU A 19 -55.36 2.08 31.19
CA LEU A 19 -55.70 1.38 32.44
C LEU A 19 -55.01 -0.01 32.52
N ALA A 20 -54.75 -0.47 33.75
CA ALA A 20 -54.17 -1.79 34.05
C ALA A 20 -55.10 -2.96 33.72
N ALA A 21 -54.57 -3.94 32.98
CA ALA A 21 -54.98 -5.34 33.01
C ALA A 21 -53.70 -6.17 33.15
N ASP A 22 -53.66 -7.05 34.17
CA ASP A 22 -52.53 -7.95 34.45
C ASP A 22 -52.25 -8.86 33.25
N GLU A 23 -51.09 -8.67 32.61
CA GLU A 23 -50.46 -9.65 31.72
C GLU A 23 -49.15 -10.16 32.37
N PRO A 24 -48.85 -11.47 32.26
CA PRO A 24 -47.68 -12.05 32.90
C PRO A 24 -46.39 -11.53 32.26
N ALA A 25 -45.41 -11.25 33.10
CA ALA A 25 -44.09 -10.73 32.71
C ALA A 25 -43.46 -11.55 31.57
N VAL A 26 -43.36 -10.94 30.37
CA VAL A 26 -42.45 -11.41 29.32
C VAL A 26 -41.04 -11.03 29.77
N ALA A 27 -40.29 -12.03 30.23
CA ALA A 27 -38.87 -11.90 30.49
C ALA A 27 -38.15 -11.58 29.17
N THR A 28 -37.76 -10.32 28.98
CA THR A 28 -36.76 -9.94 27.98
C THR A 28 -35.41 -10.47 28.45
N SER A 29 -35.00 -11.63 27.96
CA SER A 29 -33.65 -12.15 28.18
C SER A 29 -32.64 -11.26 27.45
N GLU A 30 -31.93 -10.40 28.18
CA GLU A 30 -30.75 -9.72 27.65
C GLU A 30 -29.70 -10.78 27.27
N THR A 31 -29.20 -10.71 26.04
CA THR A 31 -28.15 -11.61 25.55
C THR A 31 -26.85 -11.34 26.33
N PRO A 32 -26.19 -12.36 26.92
CA PRO A 32 -24.98 -12.17 27.72
C PRO A 32 -23.87 -11.45 26.93
N ALA A 33 -23.12 -10.56 27.58
CA ALA A 33 -22.03 -9.82 26.93
C ALA A 33 -20.96 -10.72 26.27
N GLY A 34 -20.71 -11.91 26.84
CA GLY A 34 -19.80 -12.91 26.24
C GLY A 34 -20.31 -13.51 24.92
N ASP A 35 -21.63 -13.59 24.73
CA ASP A 35 -22.23 -14.08 23.48
C ASP A 35 -22.12 -13.03 22.36
N VAL A 36 -22.11 -11.73 22.71
CA VAL A 36 -21.92 -10.64 21.76
C VAL A 36 -20.50 -10.66 21.17
N ASP A 37 -19.48 -10.87 22.01
CA ASP A 37 -18.09 -10.95 21.58
C ASP A 37 -17.85 -12.19 20.69
N LEU A 38 -18.40 -13.35 21.07
CA LEU A 38 -18.34 -14.57 20.27
C LEU A 38 -19.05 -14.40 18.91
N ARG A 39 -20.21 -13.73 18.86
CA ARG A 39 -20.90 -13.43 17.59
C ARG A 39 -20.07 -12.51 16.71
N LYS A 40 -19.39 -11.52 17.28
CA LYS A 40 -18.50 -10.61 16.54
C LYS A 40 -17.29 -11.36 15.98
N GLU A 41 -16.68 -12.24 16.76
CA GLU A 41 -15.58 -13.11 16.33
C GLU A 41 -16.04 -14.00 15.15
N ALA A 42 -17.16 -14.71 15.31
CA ALA A 42 -17.72 -15.56 14.25
C ALA A 42 -17.99 -14.77 12.97
N SER A 43 -18.58 -13.57 13.07
CA SER A 43 -18.85 -12.71 11.90
C SER A 43 -17.59 -12.30 11.15
N THR A 44 -16.47 -12.12 11.85
CA THR A 44 -15.17 -11.78 11.24
C THR A 44 -14.66 -12.95 10.38
N TYR A 45 -14.78 -14.18 10.90
CA TYR A 45 -14.44 -15.39 10.16
C TYR A 45 -15.38 -15.63 8.97
N VAL A 46 -16.68 -15.37 9.11
CA VAL A 46 -17.64 -15.43 7.99
C VAL A 46 -17.24 -14.44 6.88
N ALA A 47 -16.90 -13.20 7.24
CA ALA A 47 -16.47 -12.20 6.28
C ALA A 47 -15.18 -12.62 5.55
N ALA A 48 -14.20 -13.14 6.28
CA ALA A 48 -12.96 -13.67 5.71
C ALA A 48 -13.20 -14.87 4.77
N GLY A 49 -14.09 -15.79 5.16
CA GLY A 49 -14.47 -16.95 4.35
C GLY A 49 -15.16 -16.56 3.05
N ASN A 50 -16.10 -15.60 3.11
CA ASN A 50 -16.79 -15.06 1.94
C ASN A 50 -15.84 -14.35 0.97
N LEU A 51 -14.89 -13.56 1.50
CA LEU A 51 -13.86 -12.91 0.69
C LEU A 51 -12.99 -13.95 -0.04
N ALA A 52 -12.46 -14.93 0.68
CA ALA A 52 -11.64 -15.99 0.09
C ALA A 52 -12.42 -16.82 -0.94
N MET A 53 -13.72 -17.06 -0.72
CA MET A 53 -14.58 -17.77 -1.66
C MET A 53 -14.77 -17.00 -2.97
N ARG A 54 -14.89 -15.68 -2.90
CA ARG A 54 -14.96 -14.79 -4.08
C ARG A 54 -13.61 -14.77 -4.81
N ASP A 55 -12.50 -14.68 -4.08
CA ASP A 55 -11.16 -14.69 -4.67
C ASP A 55 -10.84 -16.03 -5.38
N ALA A 56 -11.45 -17.13 -4.92
CA ALA A 56 -11.28 -18.47 -5.49
C ALA A 56 -11.69 -18.59 -6.96
N ASP A 57 -12.49 -17.64 -7.48
CA ASP A 57 -12.80 -17.56 -8.91
C ASP A 57 -11.56 -17.20 -9.76
N THR A 58 -10.52 -16.60 -9.14
CA THR A 58 -9.28 -16.17 -9.80
C THR A 58 -8.02 -16.83 -9.25
N ASP A 59 -8.05 -17.30 -8.00
CA ASP A 59 -6.99 -18.08 -7.36
C ASP A 59 -7.60 -19.32 -6.68
N PRO A 60 -7.61 -20.49 -7.35
CA PRO A 60 -8.21 -21.72 -6.81
C PRO A 60 -7.68 -22.15 -5.44
N LYS A 61 -6.49 -21.69 -5.02
CA LYS A 61 -5.92 -22.01 -3.70
C LYS A 61 -6.71 -21.37 -2.55
N ARG A 62 -7.45 -20.29 -2.82
CA ARG A 62 -8.27 -19.56 -1.83
C ARG A 62 -9.50 -20.32 -1.37
N ALA A 63 -9.90 -21.37 -2.09
CA ALA A 63 -11.02 -22.23 -1.69
C ALA A 63 -10.77 -22.93 -0.33
N VAL A 64 -9.51 -23.29 -0.04
CA VAL A 64 -9.14 -23.91 1.25
C VAL A 64 -9.16 -22.87 2.38
N ASP A 65 -8.64 -21.66 2.14
CA ASP A 65 -8.71 -20.54 3.09
C ASP A 65 -10.17 -20.22 3.48
N SER A 66 -11.06 -20.28 2.49
CA SER A 66 -12.49 -20.07 2.68
C SER A 66 -13.10 -21.14 3.59
N ALA A 67 -12.88 -22.43 3.27
CA ALA A 67 -13.39 -23.54 4.06
C ALA A 67 -12.91 -23.52 5.52
N LEU A 68 -11.62 -23.19 5.76
CA LEU A 68 -11.10 -23.07 7.12
C LEU A 68 -11.72 -21.90 7.88
N SER A 69 -11.89 -20.75 7.24
CA SER A 69 -12.53 -19.59 7.88
C SER A 69 -13.96 -19.92 8.30
N PHE A 70 -14.72 -20.62 7.46
CA PHE A 70 -16.06 -21.10 7.85
C PHE A 70 -16.02 -22.17 8.94
N SER A 71 -15.01 -23.04 8.97
CA SER A 71 -14.83 -24.04 10.04
C SER A 71 -14.60 -23.38 11.42
N HIS A 72 -13.84 -22.30 11.46
CA HIS A 72 -13.69 -21.48 12.66
C HIS A 72 -15.00 -20.81 13.09
N ALA A 73 -15.70 -20.16 12.15
CA ALA A 73 -17.00 -19.54 12.43
C ALA A 73 -18.02 -20.58 12.95
N LEU A 74 -18.06 -21.76 12.34
CA LEU A 74 -18.90 -22.89 12.75
C LEU A 74 -18.65 -23.26 14.21
N LYS A 75 -17.39 -23.41 14.62
CA LYS A 75 -17.02 -23.72 16.01
C LYS A 75 -17.59 -22.71 17.00
N THR A 76 -17.60 -21.44 16.62
CA THR A 76 -18.12 -20.37 17.48
C THR A 76 -19.64 -20.38 17.52
N TYR A 77 -20.31 -20.61 16.39
CA TYR A 77 -21.77 -20.75 16.36
C TYR A 77 -22.29 -22.01 17.06
N GLU A 78 -21.51 -23.11 17.06
CA GLU A 78 -21.78 -24.32 17.86
C GLU A 78 -21.86 -23.98 19.36
N LYS A 79 -20.93 -23.17 19.87
CA LYS A 79 -20.94 -22.73 21.28
C LYS A 79 -22.13 -21.84 21.62
N LEU A 80 -22.54 -21.01 20.66
CA LEU A 80 -23.67 -20.10 20.79
C LEU A 80 -25.04 -20.77 20.62
N GLY A 81 -25.07 -22.05 20.21
CA GLY A 81 -26.32 -22.76 19.90
C GLY A 81 -27.08 -22.15 18.71
N ASP A 82 -26.41 -21.39 17.83
CA ASP A 82 -27.03 -20.71 16.70
C ASP A 82 -27.22 -21.69 15.53
N VAL A 83 -28.33 -22.45 15.58
CA VAL A 83 -28.61 -23.51 14.63
C VAL A 83 -28.63 -23.00 13.18
N ASP A 84 -29.19 -21.82 12.93
CA ASP A 84 -29.29 -21.25 11.58
C ASP A 84 -27.91 -20.87 11.01
N ALA A 85 -27.02 -20.34 11.84
CA ALA A 85 -25.64 -20.01 11.46
C ALA A 85 -24.74 -21.24 11.33
N ILE A 86 -24.89 -22.25 12.20
CA ILE A 86 -24.21 -23.56 12.07
C ILE A 86 -24.52 -24.17 10.70
N CYS A 87 -25.80 -24.20 10.39
CA CYS A 87 -26.36 -24.66 9.13
C CYS A 87 -25.78 -23.89 7.92
N GLU A 88 -25.63 -22.57 8.03
CA GLU A 88 -25.00 -21.74 7.01
C GLU A 88 -23.55 -22.13 6.74
N MET A 89 -22.76 -22.28 7.82
CA MET A 89 -21.35 -22.59 7.69
C MET A 89 -21.12 -23.96 7.08
N GLN A 90 -21.94 -24.95 7.45
CA GLN A 90 -21.90 -26.28 6.85
C GLN A 90 -22.16 -26.24 5.33
N ALA A 91 -23.17 -25.49 4.89
CA ALA A 91 -23.47 -25.34 3.45
C ALA A 91 -22.31 -24.65 2.69
N ASN A 92 -21.73 -23.61 3.27
CA ASN A 92 -20.56 -22.91 2.69
C ASN A 92 -19.32 -23.82 2.61
N ILE A 93 -19.02 -24.57 3.68
CA ILE A 93 -17.94 -25.57 3.70
C ILE A 93 -18.17 -26.65 2.64
N TYR A 94 -19.41 -27.13 2.51
CA TYR A 94 -19.79 -28.10 1.49
C TYR A 94 -19.60 -27.56 0.08
N TRP A 95 -20.01 -26.31 -0.19
CA TRP A 95 -19.80 -25.67 -1.48
C TRP A 95 -18.32 -25.57 -1.87
N CYS A 96 -17.45 -25.27 -0.90
CA CYS A 96 -16.00 -25.19 -1.13
C CYS A 96 -15.42 -26.48 -1.73
N LYS A 97 -16.03 -27.66 -1.48
CA LYS A 97 -15.53 -28.96 -2.00
C LYS A 97 -15.33 -28.95 -3.51
N LYS A 98 -16.18 -28.23 -4.26
CA LYS A 98 -16.14 -28.16 -5.74
C LYS A 98 -14.90 -27.44 -6.26
N ARG A 99 -14.28 -26.60 -5.43
CA ARG A 99 -13.18 -25.70 -5.80
C ARG A 99 -11.88 -26.06 -5.07
N MET A 100 -11.93 -26.98 -4.11
CA MET A 100 -10.77 -27.44 -3.36
C MET A 100 -10.07 -28.60 -4.09
N ASN A 101 -8.76 -28.48 -4.28
CA ASN A 101 -7.92 -29.62 -4.59
C ASN A 101 -7.47 -30.27 -3.28
N LEU A 102 -8.25 -31.25 -2.81
CA LEU A 102 -8.00 -31.98 -1.56
C LEU A 102 -6.76 -32.89 -1.64
N ASP A 103 -6.21 -33.13 -2.82
CA ASP A 103 -5.02 -33.95 -3.03
C ASP A 103 -3.72 -33.16 -2.81
N ASN A 104 -3.76 -31.82 -2.96
CA ASN A 104 -2.63 -30.92 -2.70
C ASN A 104 -2.61 -30.33 -1.27
N LEU A 105 -3.35 -30.96 -0.37
CA LEU A 105 -3.62 -30.49 0.99
C LEU A 105 -2.41 -30.63 1.92
N GLY A 106 -1.49 -31.56 1.61
CA GLY A 106 -0.28 -31.82 2.41
C GLY A 106 0.62 -30.58 2.56
N ASP A 107 0.84 -29.83 1.48
CA ASP A 107 1.65 -28.60 1.48
C ASP A 107 0.97 -27.44 2.23
N TYR A 108 -0.37 -27.42 2.22
CA TYR A 108 -1.19 -26.41 2.90
C TYR A 108 -1.29 -26.69 4.42
N ILE A 109 -1.55 -27.96 4.78
CA ILE A 109 -1.50 -28.47 6.15
C ILE A 109 -0.12 -28.22 6.75
N ALA A 110 0.98 -28.45 6.01
CA ALA A 110 2.34 -28.25 6.49
C ALA A 110 2.69 -26.77 6.77
N LYS A 111 1.93 -25.80 6.24
CA LYS A 111 2.14 -24.35 6.41
C LYS A 111 1.32 -23.68 7.53
N LYS A 112 0.13 -24.18 7.91
CA LYS A 112 -0.87 -23.44 8.72
C LYS A 112 -1.09 -23.81 10.21
N GLY A 113 -1.15 -25.06 10.64
CA GLY A 113 -1.22 -25.35 12.08
C GLY A 113 -1.56 -26.78 12.43
N ALA A 114 -1.35 -27.16 13.70
CA ALA A 114 -2.16 -28.20 14.34
C ALA A 114 -3.66 -27.79 14.34
N ASP A 115 -3.94 -26.50 14.52
CA ASP A 115 -5.31 -25.96 14.42
C ASP A 115 -5.89 -26.15 13.01
N ALA A 116 -5.11 -25.89 11.96
CA ALA A 116 -5.54 -26.11 10.59
C ALA A 116 -5.82 -27.59 10.29
N GLN A 117 -5.11 -28.53 10.94
CA GLN A 117 -5.40 -29.96 10.83
C GLN A 117 -6.75 -30.32 11.47
N VAL A 118 -7.08 -29.72 12.62
CA VAL A 118 -8.38 -29.91 13.29
C VAL A 118 -9.52 -29.31 12.46
N ASP A 119 -9.36 -28.07 12.01
CA ASP A 119 -10.38 -27.39 11.20
C ASP A 119 -10.59 -28.08 9.85
N LEU A 120 -9.53 -28.63 9.27
CA LEU A 120 -9.60 -29.41 8.04
C LEU A 120 -10.23 -30.78 8.25
N SER A 121 -9.98 -31.43 9.39
CA SER A 121 -10.64 -32.69 9.74
C SER A 121 -12.15 -32.48 9.84
N ARG A 122 -12.56 -31.37 10.45
CA ARG A 122 -13.95 -30.92 10.51
C ARG A 122 -14.52 -30.59 9.12
N VAL A 123 -13.76 -29.88 8.28
CA VAL A 123 -14.16 -29.62 6.88
C VAL A 123 -14.39 -30.94 6.13
N LYS A 124 -13.48 -31.92 6.27
CA LYS A 124 -13.63 -33.25 5.67
C LYS A 124 -14.89 -33.94 6.18
N GLU A 125 -15.11 -33.97 7.49
CA GLU A 125 -16.29 -34.57 8.11
C GLU A 125 -17.58 -34.01 7.52
N ILE A 126 -17.69 -32.68 7.39
CA ILE A 126 -18.87 -32.01 6.84
C ILE A 126 -19.10 -32.37 5.37
N ILE A 127 -18.02 -32.44 4.59
CA ILE A 127 -18.06 -32.76 3.16
C ILE A 127 -18.43 -34.22 2.92
N THR A 128 -17.90 -35.14 3.73
CA THR A 128 -18.10 -36.59 3.57
C THR A 128 -19.31 -37.12 4.32
N LYS A 129 -19.96 -36.33 5.17
CA LYS A 129 -21.15 -36.74 5.92
C LYS A 129 -22.24 -37.23 4.97
N GLU A 130 -22.56 -38.51 5.03
CA GLU A 130 -23.75 -39.07 4.38
C GLU A 130 -24.99 -38.65 5.17
N VAL A 131 -26.02 -38.19 4.46
CA VAL A 131 -27.28 -37.73 5.04
C VAL A 131 -28.40 -38.58 4.45
N PRO A 132 -29.29 -39.17 5.27
CA PRO A 132 -30.40 -40.00 4.79
C PRO A 132 -31.29 -39.25 3.80
N VAL A 133 -31.77 -39.94 2.75
CA VAL A 133 -32.57 -39.35 1.67
C VAL A 133 -33.89 -38.76 2.19
N GLU A 134 -34.40 -39.26 3.31
CA GLU A 134 -35.60 -38.79 3.99
C GLU A 134 -35.45 -37.33 4.49
N GLU A 135 -34.23 -36.86 4.71
CA GLU A 135 -33.96 -35.48 5.13
C GLU A 135 -34.02 -34.47 3.97
N ALA A 136 -34.16 -34.92 2.72
CA ALA A 136 -34.15 -34.07 1.53
C ALA A 136 -35.17 -32.92 1.61
N GLN A 137 -36.38 -33.19 2.09
CA GLN A 137 -37.42 -32.17 2.26
C GLN A 137 -37.04 -31.15 3.34
N THR A 138 -36.45 -31.60 4.45
CA THR A 138 -36.02 -30.73 5.55
C THR A 138 -34.94 -29.74 5.10
N TYR A 139 -33.94 -30.21 4.34
CA TYR A 139 -32.90 -29.33 3.78
C TYR A 139 -33.49 -28.33 2.77
N PHE A 140 -34.42 -28.78 1.93
CA PHE A 140 -35.11 -27.92 0.97
C PHE A 140 -35.92 -26.82 1.67
N GLU A 141 -36.73 -27.16 2.68
CA GLU A 141 -37.50 -26.17 3.44
C GLU A 141 -36.60 -25.21 4.21
N ARG A 142 -35.46 -25.67 4.74
CA ARG A 142 -34.47 -24.79 5.36
C ARG A 142 -33.87 -23.79 4.37
N ALA A 143 -33.53 -24.25 3.16
CA ALA A 143 -33.04 -23.38 2.09
C ALA A 143 -34.10 -22.36 1.66
N LYS A 144 -35.37 -22.77 1.56
CA LYS A 144 -36.50 -21.87 1.28
C LYS A 144 -36.72 -20.83 2.38
N LYS A 145 -36.71 -21.23 3.65
CA LYS A 145 -36.83 -20.31 4.80
C LYS A 145 -35.74 -19.24 4.75
N PHE A 146 -34.50 -19.64 4.42
CA PHE A 146 -33.39 -18.71 4.27
C PHE A 146 -33.61 -17.75 3.09
N GLN A 147 -34.02 -18.26 1.92
CA GLN A 147 -34.34 -17.44 0.75
C GLN A 147 -35.42 -16.39 1.05
N GLN A 148 -36.49 -16.79 1.75
CA GLN A 148 -37.58 -15.88 2.15
C GLN A 148 -37.08 -14.78 3.08
N SER A 149 -36.16 -15.12 3.98
CA SER A 149 -35.62 -14.18 4.98
C SER A 149 -34.47 -13.32 4.45
N ASN A 150 -33.88 -13.68 3.30
CA ASN A 150 -32.67 -13.04 2.75
C ASN A 150 -32.74 -12.93 1.21
N PRO A 151 -33.75 -12.26 0.64
CA PRO A 151 -34.00 -12.26 -0.80
C PRO A 151 -32.89 -11.63 -1.65
N ASP A 152 -32.01 -10.85 -1.02
CA ASP A 152 -30.85 -10.17 -1.61
C ASP A 152 -29.56 -11.02 -1.59
N LYS A 153 -29.53 -12.12 -0.83
CA LYS A 153 -28.33 -12.97 -0.67
C LYS A 153 -28.25 -14.07 -1.73
N HIS A 154 -28.39 -13.71 -3.00
CA HIS A 154 -28.48 -14.64 -4.15
C HIS A 154 -27.40 -15.74 -4.14
N PHE A 155 -26.14 -15.39 -3.85
CA PHE A 155 -25.06 -16.37 -3.80
C PHE A 155 -25.21 -17.39 -2.66
N GLN A 156 -25.59 -16.93 -1.46
CA GLN A 156 -25.79 -17.80 -0.30
C GLN A 156 -27.04 -18.67 -0.47
N ILE A 157 -28.08 -18.14 -1.11
CA ILE A 157 -29.26 -18.92 -1.50
C ILE A 157 -28.85 -20.02 -2.48
N ALA A 158 -28.08 -19.69 -3.52
CA ALA A 158 -27.59 -20.66 -4.50
C ALA A 158 -26.75 -21.76 -3.83
N ILE A 159 -25.84 -21.41 -2.91
CA ILE A 159 -25.05 -22.39 -2.15
C ILE A 159 -25.95 -23.40 -1.43
N ARG A 160 -26.99 -22.93 -0.72
CA ARG A 160 -27.91 -23.79 0.05
C ARG A 160 -28.72 -24.72 -0.86
N PHE A 161 -29.23 -24.23 -1.99
CA PHE A 161 -29.94 -25.10 -2.94
C PHE A 161 -28.99 -26.06 -3.68
N SER A 162 -27.73 -25.68 -3.89
CA SER A 162 -26.73 -26.59 -4.46
C SER A 162 -26.40 -27.76 -3.54
N GLU A 163 -26.43 -27.55 -2.22
CA GLU A 163 -26.26 -28.64 -1.25
C GLU A 163 -27.40 -29.66 -1.37
N VAL A 164 -28.66 -29.20 -1.50
CA VAL A 164 -29.82 -30.07 -1.71
C VAL A 164 -29.66 -30.90 -2.98
N LEU A 165 -29.23 -30.26 -4.08
CA LEU A 165 -29.01 -30.91 -5.37
C LEU A 165 -28.02 -32.05 -5.32
N GLU A 166 -26.92 -31.85 -4.58
CA GLU A 166 -25.80 -32.78 -4.57
C GLU A 166 -25.93 -33.87 -3.50
N ARG A 167 -26.55 -33.56 -2.35
CA ARG A 167 -26.76 -34.54 -1.29
C ARG A 167 -27.90 -35.50 -1.59
N PHE A 168 -28.93 -35.03 -2.31
CA PHE A 168 -30.17 -35.78 -2.52
C PHE A 168 -30.52 -35.91 -4.01
N PRO A 169 -29.61 -36.47 -4.84
CA PRO A 169 -29.90 -36.68 -6.25
C PRO A 169 -31.18 -37.51 -6.43
N ASP A 170 -31.88 -37.31 -7.54
CA ASP A 170 -33.12 -38.03 -7.92
C ASP A 170 -34.37 -37.81 -7.04
N THR A 171 -34.31 -36.93 -6.03
CA THR A 171 -35.47 -36.53 -5.23
C THR A 171 -36.29 -35.40 -5.86
N GLU A 172 -37.57 -35.28 -5.53
CA GLU A 172 -38.40 -34.12 -5.92
C GLU A 172 -37.85 -32.80 -5.34
N ALA A 173 -37.31 -32.85 -4.12
CA ALA A 173 -36.63 -31.72 -3.49
C ALA A 173 -35.44 -31.21 -4.34
N ALA A 174 -34.61 -32.11 -4.88
CA ALA A 174 -33.52 -31.75 -5.78
C ALA A 174 -34.03 -31.18 -7.12
N LYS A 175 -35.09 -31.75 -7.73
CA LYS A 175 -35.66 -31.19 -8.96
C LYS A 175 -36.12 -29.74 -8.77
N LEU A 176 -36.82 -29.46 -7.66
CA LEU A 176 -37.25 -28.10 -7.31
C LEU A 176 -36.05 -27.19 -7.02
N ALA A 177 -35.07 -27.68 -6.25
CA ALA A 177 -33.85 -26.94 -5.92
C ALA A 177 -33.07 -26.51 -7.17
N ASN A 178 -33.08 -27.30 -8.25
CA ASN A 178 -32.31 -27.02 -9.46
C ASN A 178 -32.77 -25.73 -10.13
N SER A 179 -34.09 -25.58 -10.23
CA SER A 179 -34.70 -24.39 -10.82
C SER A 179 -34.39 -23.13 -10.02
N ILE A 180 -34.40 -23.22 -8.69
CA ILE A 180 -34.12 -22.11 -7.79
C ILE A 180 -32.62 -21.78 -7.84
N PHE A 181 -31.76 -22.78 -7.74
CA PHE A 181 -30.30 -22.62 -7.84
C PHE A 181 -29.91 -21.87 -9.13
N ALA A 182 -30.40 -22.29 -10.29
CA ALA A 182 -30.07 -21.66 -11.57
C ALA A 182 -30.54 -20.19 -11.63
N LYS A 183 -31.74 -19.91 -11.09
CA LYS A 183 -32.29 -18.54 -11.01
C LYS A 183 -31.43 -17.65 -10.10
N GLU A 184 -31.09 -18.13 -8.91
CA GLU A 184 -30.32 -17.39 -7.91
C GLU A 184 -28.87 -17.20 -8.36
N GLN A 185 -28.27 -18.19 -9.02
CA GLN A 185 -26.96 -18.06 -9.64
C GLN A 185 -26.96 -16.98 -10.73
N THR A 186 -27.99 -16.94 -11.57
CA THR A 186 -28.15 -15.89 -12.59
C THR A 186 -28.31 -14.51 -11.94
N ALA A 187 -29.15 -14.40 -10.92
CA ALA A 187 -29.37 -13.16 -10.19
C ALA A 187 -28.08 -12.66 -9.51
N TYR A 188 -27.29 -13.55 -8.91
CA TYR A 188 -25.98 -13.21 -8.36
C TYR A 188 -25.02 -12.68 -9.43
N MET A 189 -24.92 -13.32 -10.59
CA MET A 189 -24.04 -12.85 -11.66
C MET A 189 -24.49 -11.48 -12.21
N THR A 190 -25.81 -11.24 -12.31
CA THR A 190 -26.35 -9.93 -12.66
C THR A 190 -26.01 -8.89 -11.61
N GLN A 191 -26.19 -9.19 -10.33
CA GLN A 191 -25.83 -8.29 -9.23
C GLN A 191 -24.34 -7.93 -9.26
N VAL A 192 -23.44 -8.91 -9.41
CA VAL A 192 -21.99 -8.66 -9.52
C VAL A 192 -21.65 -7.80 -10.73
N ALA A 193 -22.31 -8.03 -11.87
CA ALA A 193 -22.11 -7.21 -13.07
C ALA A 193 -22.58 -5.76 -12.88
N GLU A 194 -23.71 -5.55 -12.20
CA GLU A 194 -24.22 -4.21 -11.85
C GLU A 194 -23.33 -3.49 -10.84
N GLU A 195 -22.84 -4.19 -9.81
CA GLU A 195 -21.89 -3.65 -8.83
C GLU A 195 -20.59 -3.23 -9.52
N ARG A 196 -20.01 -4.08 -10.39
CA ARG A 196 -18.83 -3.72 -11.19
C ARG A 196 -19.08 -2.51 -12.09
N LYS A 197 -20.28 -2.40 -12.69
CA LYS A 197 -20.64 -1.26 -13.52
C LYS A 197 -20.73 0.04 -12.71
N LYS A 198 -21.26 -0.02 -11.48
CA LYS A 198 -21.29 1.10 -10.55
C LYS A 198 -19.87 1.51 -10.14
N GLU A 199 -19.04 0.55 -9.77
CA GLU A 199 -17.63 0.77 -9.42
C GLU A 199 -16.87 1.42 -10.60
N GLN A 200 -17.05 0.93 -11.82
CA GLN A 200 -16.45 1.53 -13.02
C GLN A 200 -16.92 2.98 -13.26
N ALA A 201 -18.20 3.27 -13.01
CA ALA A 201 -18.73 4.62 -13.14
C ALA A 201 -18.19 5.57 -12.06
N GLU A 202 -18.03 5.10 -10.82
CA GLU A 202 -17.39 5.86 -9.73
C GLU A 202 -15.91 6.11 -10.01
N ASN A 203 -15.18 5.07 -10.43
CA ASN A 203 -13.80 5.18 -10.88
C ASN A 203 -13.67 6.20 -12.01
N GLN A 204 -14.59 6.22 -12.97
CA GLN A 204 -14.58 7.19 -14.05
C GLN A 204 -14.79 8.63 -13.55
N LYS A 205 -15.74 8.85 -12.63
CA LYS A 205 -15.95 10.17 -12.01
C LYS A 205 -14.71 10.67 -11.28
N GLU A 206 -14.05 9.79 -10.53
CA GLU A 206 -12.80 10.12 -9.83
C GLU A 206 -11.69 10.51 -10.80
N ARG A 207 -11.54 9.78 -11.91
CA ARG A 207 -10.58 10.10 -12.98
C ARG A 207 -10.85 11.48 -13.59
N ASP A 208 -12.11 11.79 -13.86
CA ASP A 208 -12.50 13.08 -14.43
C ASP A 208 -12.25 14.23 -13.44
N LEU A 209 -12.51 14.03 -12.15
CA LEU A 209 -12.18 14.99 -11.09
C LEU A 209 -10.67 15.22 -11.00
N LEU A 210 -9.87 14.16 -10.90
CA LEU A 210 -8.41 14.25 -10.85
C LEU A 210 -7.83 14.96 -12.08
N LYS A 211 -8.41 14.72 -13.26
CA LYS A 211 -8.02 15.42 -14.50
C LYS A 211 -8.32 16.91 -14.41
N GLN A 212 -9.48 17.30 -13.87
CA GLN A 212 -9.84 18.70 -13.66
C GLN A 212 -8.91 19.38 -12.64
N GLU A 213 -8.66 18.72 -11.50
CA GLU A 213 -7.75 19.22 -10.46
C GLU A 213 -6.34 19.43 -11.00
N ARG A 214 -5.80 18.47 -11.75
CA ARG A 214 -4.47 18.59 -12.37
C ARG A 214 -4.37 19.75 -13.36
N GLU A 215 -5.42 19.97 -14.16
CA GLU A 215 -5.46 21.11 -15.09
C GLU A 215 -5.57 22.45 -14.34
N GLN A 216 -6.33 22.50 -13.26
CA GLN A 216 -6.39 23.68 -12.38
C GLN A 216 -5.04 23.97 -11.72
N ILE A 217 -4.37 22.95 -11.17
CA ILE A 217 -3.02 23.08 -10.59
C ILE A 217 -2.04 23.58 -11.64
N ARG A 218 -2.07 23.04 -12.87
CA ARG A 218 -1.19 23.50 -13.95
C ARG A 218 -1.43 24.97 -14.30
N THR A 219 -2.70 25.36 -14.45
CA THR A 219 -3.06 26.73 -14.83
C THR A 219 -2.73 27.74 -13.73
N SER A 220 -2.92 27.41 -12.46
CA SER A 220 -2.48 28.27 -11.34
C SER A 220 -0.96 28.33 -11.23
N ARG A 221 -0.26 27.22 -11.45
CA ARG A 221 1.21 27.16 -11.37
C ARG A 221 1.90 28.09 -12.37
N PHE A 222 1.36 28.27 -13.57
CA PHE A 222 1.98 29.11 -14.61
C PHE A 222 1.29 30.45 -14.86
N MET A 223 -0.04 30.50 -14.89
CA MET A 223 -0.76 31.68 -15.35
C MET A 223 -1.44 32.45 -14.22
N ASN A 224 -2.26 31.76 -13.45
CA ASN A 224 -3.22 32.42 -12.56
C ASN A 224 -2.68 32.45 -11.13
N PRO A 225 -2.83 33.55 -10.38
CA PRO A 225 -2.54 33.52 -8.96
C PRO A 225 -3.44 32.47 -8.29
N PRO A 226 -2.94 31.76 -7.27
CA PRO A 226 -3.82 31.05 -6.35
C PRO A 226 -4.90 32.02 -5.88
N GLN A 227 -6.14 31.54 -5.69
CA GLN A 227 -7.22 32.39 -5.20
C GLN A 227 -6.78 33.04 -3.88
N VAL A 228 -6.75 34.37 -3.82
CA VAL A 228 -6.41 35.11 -2.60
C VAL A 228 -7.44 34.72 -1.54
N SER A 229 -6.98 34.27 -0.37
CA SER A 229 -7.91 33.99 0.72
C SER A 229 -8.68 35.26 1.06
N SER A 230 -10.01 35.18 1.08
CA SER A 230 -10.86 36.33 1.39
C SER A 230 -10.48 36.90 2.75
N GLY A 231 -9.82 38.07 2.78
CA GLY A 231 -9.41 38.77 4.00
C GLY A 231 -7.94 39.19 4.11
N ALA A 232 -7.06 38.83 3.16
CA ALA A 232 -5.66 39.27 3.18
C ALA A 232 -5.51 40.74 2.75
N THR A 233 -5.31 41.65 3.72
CA THR A 233 -5.00 43.09 3.49
C THR A 233 -3.51 43.42 3.71
N THR A 234 -2.65 42.40 3.78
CA THR A 234 -1.23 42.60 4.12
C THR A 234 -0.50 43.19 2.91
N LYS A 235 0.01 44.42 3.05
CA LYS A 235 0.79 45.06 1.97
C LYS A 235 2.18 44.47 1.87
N VAL A 236 2.75 44.47 0.67
CA VAL A 236 4.16 44.15 0.46
C VAL A 236 5.02 45.10 1.33
N PRO A 237 5.89 44.59 2.20
CA PRO A 237 6.77 45.43 3.03
C PRO A 237 7.66 46.34 2.18
N ASP A 238 7.97 47.55 2.64
CA ASP A 238 8.88 48.43 1.91
C ASP A 238 10.34 47.90 1.91
N LYS A 239 11.18 48.46 1.04
CA LYS A 239 12.57 47.99 0.88
C LYS A 239 13.39 48.10 2.17
N ALA A 240 13.17 49.12 3.00
CA ALA A 240 13.93 49.30 4.23
C ALA A 240 13.57 48.22 5.27
N ALA A 241 12.29 47.87 5.38
CA ALA A 241 11.81 46.77 6.19
C ALA A 241 12.35 45.42 5.70
N GLN A 242 12.36 45.19 4.37
CA GLN A 242 12.94 43.99 3.77
C GLN A 242 14.45 43.86 4.08
N GLU A 243 15.24 44.92 3.92
CA GLU A 243 16.68 44.89 4.19
C GLU A 243 16.99 44.60 5.67
N LYS A 244 16.22 45.21 6.59
CA LYS A 244 16.34 44.95 8.02
C LYS A 244 16.03 43.49 8.35
N SER A 245 14.92 42.94 7.84
CA SER A 245 14.55 41.54 8.07
C SER A 245 15.52 40.56 7.40
N LEU A 246 16.10 40.91 6.25
CA LEU A 246 17.14 40.11 5.59
C LEU A 246 18.42 40.02 6.42
N ALA A 247 18.82 41.12 7.06
CA ALA A 247 19.96 41.10 7.97
C ALA A 247 19.70 40.19 9.18
N THR A 248 18.50 40.22 9.74
CA THR A 248 18.07 39.30 10.81
C THR A 248 18.09 37.85 10.33
N LEU A 249 17.52 37.58 9.16
CA LEU A 249 17.45 36.24 8.57
C LEU A 249 18.85 35.65 8.33
N LYS A 250 19.76 36.43 7.75
CA LYS A 250 21.13 35.99 7.49
C LYS A 250 21.91 35.67 8.76
N LYS A 251 21.62 36.36 9.88
CA LYS A 251 22.17 36.01 11.19
C LYS A 251 21.60 34.70 11.71
N LEU A 252 20.28 34.52 11.63
CA LEU A 252 19.59 33.31 12.12
C LEU A 252 20.01 32.04 11.37
N TYR A 253 20.22 32.14 10.05
CA TYR A 253 20.58 31.01 9.18
C TYR A 253 22.02 31.07 8.67
N ALA A 254 22.94 31.69 9.42
CA ALA A 254 24.33 31.93 8.97
C ALA A 254 25.04 30.66 8.47
N GLU A 255 24.87 29.53 9.16
CA GLU A 255 25.45 28.24 8.76
C GLU A 255 24.86 27.69 7.45
N GLY A 256 23.58 27.98 7.19
CA GLY A 256 22.95 27.65 5.91
C GLY A 256 23.60 28.42 4.77
N TYR A 257 23.76 29.74 4.93
CA TYR A 257 24.30 30.63 3.89
C TYR A 257 25.78 30.37 3.55
N LYS A 258 26.55 29.77 4.46
CA LYS A 258 27.94 29.36 4.18
C LYS A 258 28.02 28.22 3.16
N LYS A 259 26.95 27.44 2.98
CA LYS A 259 26.92 26.26 2.10
C LYS A 259 26.66 26.68 0.65
N LYS A 260 27.54 26.27 -0.27
CA LYS A 260 27.54 26.75 -1.66
C LYS A 260 27.09 25.74 -2.71
N LYS A 261 27.00 24.45 -2.39
CA LYS A 261 26.60 23.42 -3.37
C LYS A 261 25.09 23.49 -3.63
N ASP A 262 24.67 23.20 -4.86
CA ASP A 262 23.25 23.32 -5.27
C ASP A 262 22.31 22.51 -4.38
N GLY A 263 22.67 21.27 -4.05
CA GLY A 263 21.88 20.45 -3.11
C GLY A 263 21.71 21.12 -1.74
N GLN A 264 22.74 21.81 -1.24
CA GLN A 264 22.70 22.52 0.04
C GLN A 264 21.86 23.81 -0.05
N LYS A 265 21.93 24.51 -1.18
CA LYS A 265 21.06 25.67 -1.45
C LYS A 265 19.59 25.24 -1.50
N ARG A 266 19.26 24.13 -2.15
CA ARG A 266 17.91 23.55 -2.16
C ARG A 266 17.42 23.22 -0.76
N THR A 267 18.26 22.60 0.07
CA THR A 267 17.92 22.33 1.47
C THR A 267 17.61 23.61 2.25
N LEU A 268 18.42 24.66 2.10
CA LEU A 268 18.14 25.93 2.76
C LEU A 268 16.88 26.61 2.22
N ALA A 269 16.67 26.60 0.89
CA ALA A 269 15.48 27.19 0.27
C ALA A 269 14.18 26.57 0.81
N ARG A 270 14.12 25.24 0.90
CA ARG A 270 12.96 24.51 1.47
C ARG A 270 12.78 24.81 2.95
N LYS A 271 13.88 24.79 3.71
CA LYS A 271 13.84 25.14 5.14
C LYS A 271 13.28 26.54 5.38
N LEU A 272 13.74 27.54 4.62
CA LEU A 272 13.23 28.91 4.72
C LEU A 272 11.75 28.99 4.36
N PHE A 273 11.31 28.26 3.33
CA PHE A 273 9.90 28.20 2.96
C PHE A 273 9.02 27.56 4.04
N GLU A 274 9.44 26.42 4.58
CA GLU A 274 8.74 25.69 5.63
C GLU A 274 8.64 26.52 6.92
N GLU A 275 9.76 27.11 7.37
CA GLU A 275 9.82 27.89 8.60
C GLU A 275 9.20 29.28 8.46
N ALA A 276 9.03 29.81 7.23
CA ALA A 276 8.33 31.07 7.01
C ALA A 276 6.93 31.04 7.64
N ALA A 277 6.23 29.91 7.60
CA ALA A 277 4.90 29.78 8.20
C ALA A 277 4.85 30.11 9.71
N GLN A 278 5.98 30.04 10.41
CA GLN A 278 6.10 30.38 11.84
C GLN A 278 6.30 31.88 12.06
N SER A 279 6.61 32.65 11.02
CA SER A 279 6.83 34.10 11.06
C SER A 279 5.70 34.89 10.39
N LYS A 280 4.50 34.31 10.26
CA LYS A 280 3.35 34.96 9.59
C LYS A 280 2.93 36.29 10.24
N ASP A 281 3.18 36.46 11.53
CA ASP A 281 2.86 37.69 12.27
C ASP A 281 3.87 38.82 12.02
N ASP A 282 5.05 38.51 11.47
CA ASP A 282 6.04 39.48 11.00
C ASP A 282 6.04 39.50 9.47
N ALA A 283 5.24 40.39 8.88
CA ALA A 283 5.12 40.53 7.43
C ALA A 283 6.47 40.77 6.73
N ALA A 284 7.40 41.52 7.34
CA ALA A 284 8.70 41.78 6.71
C ALA A 284 9.58 40.52 6.71
N LEU A 285 9.63 39.80 7.83
CA LEU A 285 10.39 38.55 7.92
C LEU A 285 9.77 37.45 7.05
N TYR A 286 8.44 37.30 7.06
CA TYR A 286 7.73 36.34 6.21
C TYR A 286 8.05 36.55 4.73
N TYR A 287 7.97 37.80 4.25
CA TYR A 287 8.30 38.15 2.87
C TYR A 287 9.74 37.74 2.53
N VAL A 288 10.70 38.13 3.35
CA VAL A 288 12.13 37.92 3.07
C VAL A 288 12.51 36.44 3.13
N MET A 289 11.88 35.63 3.98
CA MET A 289 12.09 34.19 4.00
C MET A 289 11.67 33.54 2.68
N LEU A 290 10.50 33.93 2.15
CA LEU A 290 10.03 33.46 0.85
C LEU A 290 10.90 34.00 -0.30
N ASP A 291 11.39 35.25 -0.21
CA ASP A 291 12.23 35.89 -1.24
C ASP A 291 13.60 35.21 -1.33
N GLU A 292 14.24 34.96 -0.19
CA GLU A 292 15.50 34.23 -0.14
C GLU A 292 15.33 32.76 -0.51
N SER A 293 14.20 32.13 -0.16
CA SER A 293 13.85 30.80 -0.67
C SER A 293 13.80 30.80 -2.19
N THR A 294 13.12 31.79 -2.80
CA THR A 294 13.03 31.95 -4.25
C THR A 294 14.40 32.16 -4.89
N ARG A 295 15.26 33.01 -4.30
CA ARG A 295 16.62 33.28 -4.77
C ARG A 295 17.49 32.02 -4.76
N LEU A 296 17.50 31.29 -3.64
CA LEU A 296 18.30 30.07 -3.47
C LEU A 296 17.80 28.94 -4.38
N ALA A 297 16.48 28.82 -4.54
CA ALA A 297 15.85 27.86 -5.45
C ALA A 297 16.24 28.15 -6.91
N ARG A 298 16.18 29.42 -7.34
CA ARG A 298 16.66 29.87 -8.66
C ARG A 298 18.12 29.52 -8.90
N GLU A 299 18.99 29.83 -7.95
CA GLU A 299 20.43 29.56 -8.07
C GLU A 299 20.78 28.07 -8.13
N SER A 300 19.86 27.20 -7.71
CA SER A 300 20.07 25.75 -7.64
C SER A 300 19.14 24.96 -8.58
N GLU A 301 18.49 25.66 -9.51
CA GLU A 301 17.54 25.13 -10.50
C GLU A 301 16.39 24.31 -9.88
N ASP A 302 15.98 24.66 -8.66
CA ASP A 302 14.78 24.13 -8.01
C ASP A 302 13.57 24.97 -8.41
N TYR A 303 13.13 24.81 -9.66
CA TYR A 303 12.01 25.55 -10.23
C TYR A 303 10.70 25.33 -9.45
N GLU A 304 10.55 24.17 -8.82
CA GLU A 304 9.42 23.88 -7.95
C GLU A 304 9.39 24.84 -6.76
N GLN A 305 10.48 24.86 -5.98
CA GLN A 305 10.53 25.69 -4.79
C GLN A 305 10.45 27.17 -5.15
N LEU A 306 11.06 27.58 -6.27
CA LEU A 306 10.97 28.93 -6.81
C LEU A 306 9.51 29.34 -7.03
N LEU A 307 8.73 28.52 -7.75
CA LEU A 307 7.34 28.84 -8.07
C LEU A 307 6.45 28.82 -6.81
N SER A 308 6.63 27.83 -5.93
CA SER A 308 5.87 27.70 -4.69
C SER A 308 6.09 28.90 -3.75
N SER A 309 7.32 29.39 -3.63
CA SER A 309 7.62 30.57 -2.79
C SER A 309 6.95 31.83 -3.33
N ILE A 310 6.91 32.03 -4.64
CA ILE A 310 6.24 33.18 -5.28
C ILE A 310 4.72 33.07 -5.14
N GLU A 311 4.15 31.89 -5.34
CA GLU A 311 2.72 31.62 -5.12
C GLU A 311 2.32 31.94 -3.68
N LYS A 312 3.16 31.55 -2.71
CA LYS A 312 2.91 31.86 -1.30
C LYS A 312 2.96 33.36 -1.00
N MET A 313 3.82 34.12 -1.68
CA MET A 313 3.78 35.58 -1.59
C MET A 313 2.49 36.15 -2.18
N ALA A 314 2.07 35.65 -3.35
CA ALA A 314 0.84 36.08 -4.01
C ALA A 314 -0.42 35.82 -3.18
N GLU A 315 -0.45 34.70 -2.46
CA GLU A 315 -1.53 34.37 -1.51
C GLU A 315 -1.57 35.29 -0.29
N THR A 316 -0.43 35.89 0.07
CA THR A 316 -0.28 36.61 1.35
C THR A 316 -0.35 38.13 1.18
N TYR A 317 0.23 38.66 0.10
CA TYR A 317 0.44 40.09 -0.06
C TYR A 317 -0.47 40.71 -1.11
N GLU A 318 -1.25 41.69 -0.69
CA GLU A 318 -2.10 42.49 -1.56
C GLU A 318 -1.26 43.23 -2.61
N GLY A 319 -1.68 43.15 -3.87
CA GLY A 319 -1.01 43.82 -5.00
C GLY A 319 0.29 43.18 -5.46
N PHE A 320 0.66 41.99 -4.94
CA PHE A 320 1.84 41.26 -5.40
C PHE A 320 1.64 40.70 -6.82
N ASP A 321 2.35 41.26 -7.80
CA ASP A 321 2.34 40.77 -9.18
C ASP A 321 3.21 39.52 -9.33
N GLN A 322 2.60 38.36 -9.09
CA GLN A 322 3.29 37.07 -9.19
C GLN A 322 3.82 36.77 -10.58
N LEU A 323 3.17 37.24 -11.65
CA LEU A 323 3.56 36.91 -13.01
C LEU A 323 4.80 37.72 -13.41
N ALA A 324 4.81 39.01 -13.07
CA ALA A 324 6.00 39.84 -13.23
C ALA A 324 7.18 39.31 -12.39
N TYR A 325 6.91 38.86 -11.16
CA TYR A 325 7.95 38.29 -10.30
C TYR A 325 8.49 36.94 -10.84
N LYS A 326 7.62 36.03 -11.29
CA LYS A 326 8.03 34.77 -11.98
C LYS A 326 8.91 35.08 -13.19
N ARG A 327 8.50 36.03 -14.03
CA ARG A 327 9.29 36.47 -15.21
C ARG A 327 10.66 37.01 -14.82
N SER A 328 10.73 37.92 -13.87
CA SER A 328 12.01 38.53 -13.46
C SER A 328 12.96 37.51 -12.84
N ALA A 329 12.45 36.62 -11.99
CA ALA A 329 13.24 35.57 -11.35
C ALA A 329 13.81 34.59 -12.39
N LEU A 330 13.00 34.12 -13.35
CA LEU A 330 13.44 33.17 -14.37
C LEU A 330 14.34 33.83 -15.43
N ALA A 331 14.12 35.10 -15.76
CA ALA A 331 14.93 35.83 -16.73
C ALA A 331 16.43 35.87 -16.35
N ILE A 332 16.74 35.92 -15.05
CA ILE A 332 18.12 35.88 -14.53
C ILE A 332 18.85 34.60 -14.92
N ILE A 333 18.12 33.48 -15.05
CA ILE A 333 18.68 32.16 -15.41
C ILE A 333 18.17 31.67 -16.77
N LYS A 334 17.74 32.57 -17.67
CA LYS A 334 17.16 32.24 -18.98
C LYS A 334 18.07 31.38 -19.88
N SER A 335 19.38 31.37 -19.65
CA SER A 335 20.31 30.48 -20.36
C SER A 335 20.10 29.00 -20.02
N LYS A 336 19.41 28.68 -18.93
CA LYS A 336 19.02 27.31 -18.58
C LYS A 336 17.79 26.89 -19.41
N PRO A 337 17.81 25.72 -20.07
CA PRO A 337 16.72 25.29 -20.95
C PRO A 337 15.35 25.26 -20.26
N THR A 338 15.27 24.72 -19.04
CA THR A 338 14.02 24.65 -18.29
C THR A 338 13.51 26.05 -17.92
N ALA A 339 14.38 26.98 -17.54
CA ALA A 339 13.99 28.37 -17.26
C ALA A 339 13.39 29.07 -18.49
N ALA A 340 14.04 28.91 -19.65
CA ALA A 340 13.55 29.47 -20.92
C ALA A 340 12.19 28.88 -21.31
N ALA A 341 12.02 27.57 -21.14
CA ALA A 341 10.76 26.89 -21.42
C ALA A 341 9.63 27.33 -20.46
N ILE A 342 9.91 27.46 -19.15
CA ILE A 342 8.93 28.00 -18.20
C ILE A 342 8.52 29.42 -18.59
N LEU A 343 9.48 30.30 -18.93
CA LEU A 343 9.18 31.65 -19.40
C LEU A 343 8.22 31.66 -20.60
N LYS A 344 8.43 30.75 -21.57
CA LYS A 344 7.52 30.60 -22.71
C LYS A 344 6.13 30.10 -22.27
N LEU A 345 6.05 29.17 -21.31
CA LEU A 345 4.77 28.70 -20.78
C LEU A 345 3.98 29.76 -19.98
N LEU A 346 4.65 30.79 -19.44
CA LEU A 346 3.98 31.94 -18.82
C LEU A 346 3.19 32.77 -19.85
N ASP A 347 3.60 32.76 -21.12
CA ASP A 347 2.94 33.49 -22.21
C ASP A 347 2.06 32.59 -23.07
N ASP A 348 2.49 31.34 -23.31
CA ASP A 348 1.82 30.34 -24.14
C ASP A 348 1.86 28.97 -23.44
N PRO A 349 0.88 28.68 -22.55
CA PRO A 349 0.84 27.46 -21.76
C PRO A 349 0.62 26.18 -22.58
N LYS A 350 0.32 26.31 -23.88
CA LYS A 350 0.07 25.19 -24.80
C LYS A 350 1.25 24.96 -25.74
N ASP A 351 2.35 25.71 -25.59
CA ASP A 351 3.56 25.51 -26.37
C ASP A 351 4.10 24.09 -26.16
N LYS A 352 4.06 23.27 -27.21
CA LYS A 352 4.35 21.83 -27.11
C LYS A 352 5.80 21.55 -26.71
N THR A 353 6.74 22.30 -27.29
CA THR A 353 8.17 22.12 -27.01
C THR A 353 8.49 22.45 -25.56
N SER A 354 7.97 23.57 -25.06
CA SER A 354 8.19 23.99 -23.67
C SER A 354 7.54 23.04 -22.68
N ASN A 355 6.33 22.55 -22.98
CA ASN A 355 5.67 21.51 -22.19
C ASN A 355 6.49 20.20 -22.14
N SER A 356 7.10 19.78 -23.26
CA SER A 356 8.04 18.65 -23.25
C SER A 356 9.26 18.92 -22.38
N THR A 357 9.92 20.06 -22.50
CA THR A 357 11.12 20.38 -21.70
C THR A 357 10.80 20.43 -20.20
N VAL A 358 9.75 21.15 -19.82
CA VAL A 358 9.39 21.35 -18.42
C VAL A 358 8.79 20.08 -17.82
N GLY A 359 7.94 19.36 -18.57
CA GLY A 359 7.37 18.09 -18.13
C GLY A 359 8.43 17.01 -17.88
N LYS A 360 9.43 16.88 -18.78
CA LYS A 360 10.56 15.96 -18.58
C LYS A 360 11.37 16.33 -17.33
N PHE A 361 11.62 17.62 -17.13
CA PHE A 361 12.33 18.08 -15.93
C PHE A 361 11.58 17.69 -14.64
N PHE A 362 10.27 18.00 -14.55
CA PHE A 362 9.49 17.66 -13.36
C PHE A 362 9.38 16.15 -13.14
N CYS A 363 9.05 15.37 -14.17
CA CYS A 363 8.92 13.91 -14.04
C CYS A 363 10.26 13.22 -13.77
N PHE A 364 11.27 13.46 -14.61
CA PHE A 364 12.47 12.63 -14.66
C PHE A 364 13.59 13.12 -13.74
N ASN A 365 13.66 14.43 -13.47
CA ASN A 365 14.72 14.99 -12.62
C ASN A 365 14.23 15.22 -11.19
N MET A 366 12.99 15.66 -11.03
CA MET A 366 12.43 16.00 -9.71
C MET A 366 11.50 14.91 -9.14
N GLY A 367 11.10 13.92 -9.93
CA GLY A 367 10.14 12.90 -9.50
C GLY A 367 8.71 13.42 -9.27
N ARG A 368 8.40 14.62 -9.76
CA ARG A 368 7.10 15.30 -9.62
C ARG A 368 6.18 14.96 -10.79
N TRP A 369 5.73 13.72 -10.78
CA TRP A 369 4.85 13.16 -11.81
C TRP A 369 3.49 13.85 -11.85
N ASP A 370 2.95 14.24 -10.70
CA ASP A 370 1.69 14.99 -10.57
C ASP A 370 1.64 16.26 -11.44
N LEU A 371 2.73 17.03 -11.41
CA LEU A 371 2.87 18.24 -12.22
C LEU A 371 3.34 17.94 -13.64
N GLY A 372 4.35 17.08 -13.77
CA GLY A 372 5.02 16.84 -15.04
C GLY A 372 4.17 16.08 -16.05
N LEU A 373 3.29 15.15 -15.64
CA LEU A 373 2.45 14.37 -16.54
C LEU A 373 1.54 15.24 -17.39
N THR A 374 0.88 16.24 -16.78
CA THR A 374 -0.01 17.14 -17.51
C THR A 374 0.77 17.92 -18.57
N MET A 375 2.00 18.33 -18.27
CA MET A 375 2.86 19.00 -19.24
C MET A 375 3.33 18.03 -20.34
N LEU A 376 3.74 16.81 -19.97
CA LEU A 376 4.13 15.79 -20.95
C LEU A 376 2.99 15.43 -21.91
N SER A 377 1.73 15.39 -21.44
CA SER A 377 0.55 15.15 -22.28
C SER A 377 0.32 16.23 -23.34
N LEU A 378 0.79 17.45 -23.09
CA LEU A 378 0.74 18.57 -24.04
C LEU A 378 2.03 18.72 -24.85
N GLY A 379 2.98 17.78 -24.66
CA GLY A 379 4.30 17.82 -25.26
C GLY A 379 4.30 17.60 -26.78
N SER A 380 5.47 17.82 -27.40
CA SER A 380 5.69 17.59 -28.83
C SER A 380 5.91 16.12 -29.19
N ASP A 381 6.34 15.29 -28.24
CA ASP A 381 6.58 13.85 -28.44
C ASP A 381 5.28 13.07 -28.25
N ALA A 382 4.78 12.46 -29.33
CA ALA A 382 3.49 11.77 -29.33
C ALA A 382 3.48 10.51 -28.47
N ASP A 383 4.59 9.79 -28.35
CA ASP A 383 4.67 8.57 -27.54
C ASP A 383 4.66 8.94 -26.05
N ILE A 384 5.44 9.96 -25.67
CA ILE A 384 5.47 10.46 -24.28
C ILE A 384 4.12 11.10 -23.90
N ALA A 385 3.52 11.87 -24.81
CA ALA A 385 2.22 12.49 -24.57
C ALA A 385 1.14 11.43 -24.32
N LYS A 386 1.11 10.39 -25.17
CA LYS A 386 0.16 9.28 -25.04
C LYS A 386 0.31 8.53 -23.71
N VAL A 387 1.54 8.17 -23.31
CA VAL A 387 1.72 7.46 -22.04
C VAL A 387 1.40 8.36 -20.83
N ALA A 388 1.68 9.66 -20.93
CA ALA A 388 1.27 10.61 -19.90
C ALA A 388 -0.27 10.69 -19.77
N GLU A 389 -1.00 10.69 -20.89
CA GLU A 389 -2.47 10.63 -20.88
C GLU A 389 -3.02 9.33 -20.28
N MET A 390 -2.41 8.18 -20.62
CA MET A 390 -2.77 6.89 -20.02
C MET A 390 -2.65 6.95 -18.50
N GLU A 391 -1.56 7.54 -18.01
CA GLU A 391 -1.28 7.67 -16.59
C GLU A 391 -2.16 8.73 -15.90
N ILE A 392 -2.47 9.84 -16.58
CA ILE A 392 -3.47 10.82 -16.11
C ILE A 392 -4.83 10.15 -15.94
N GLY A 393 -5.12 9.16 -16.78
CA GLY A 393 -6.26 8.26 -16.62
C GLY A 393 -6.20 7.37 -15.38
N ASN A 394 -5.28 7.53 -14.43
CA ASN A 394 -5.21 6.81 -13.15
C ASN A 394 -5.45 5.28 -13.26
N PRO A 395 -4.51 4.53 -13.88
CA PRO A 395 -4.67 3.09 -14.10
C PRO A 395 -4.94 2.31 -12.81
N LYS A 396 -6.07 1.58 -12.75
CA LYS A 396 -6.48 0.84 -11.54
C LYS A 396 -6.27 -0.66 -11.68
N GLU A 397 -6.65 -1.22 -12.83
CA GLU A 397 -6.58 -2.66 -13.07
C GLU A 397 -5.14 -3.13 -13.34
N PRO A 398 -4.76 -4.37 -12.96
CA PRO A 398 -3.43 -4.91 -13.22
C PRO A 398 -3.01 -4.81 -14.69
N GLN A 399 -3.94 -5.01 -15.62
CA GLN A 399 -3.71 -4.94 -17.06
C GLN A 399 -3.49 -3.50 -17.54
N GLU A 400 -4.19 -2.52 -16.98
CA GLU A 400 -4.02 -1.09 -17.27
C GLU A 400 -2.67 -0.58 -16.74
N LYS A 401 -2.32 -0.97 -15.51
CA LYS A 401 -1.02 -0.67 -14.89
C LYS A 401 0.11 -1.25 -15.74
N ARG A 402 0.00 -2.52 -16.15
CA ARG A 402 0.94 -3.16 -17.08
C ARG A 402 1.06 -2.38 -18.38
N ALA A 403 -0.06 -2.03 -19.02
CA ALA A 403 -0.05 -1.32 -20.29
C ALA A 403 0.63 0.06 -20.17
N THR A 404 0.43 0.75 -19.05
CA THR A 404 1.09 2.02 -18.74
C THR A 404 2.60 1.81 -18.52
N GLY A 405 2.99 0.77 -17.79
CA GLY A 405 4.40 0.39 -17.63
C GLY A 405 5.08 0.03 -18.95
N ASP A 406 4.41 -0.76 -19.81
CA ASP A 406 4.88 -1.12 -21.16
C ASP A 406 5.10 0.12 -22.03
N ALA A 407 4.17 1.07 -21.99
CA ALA A 407 4.28 2.31 -22.77
C ALA A 407 5.47 3.18 -22.29
N TRP A 408 5.70 3.30 -20.98
CA TRP A 408 6.88 4.00 -20.46
C TRP A 408 8.18 3.27 -20.81
N TYR A 409 8.17 1.94 -20.73
CA TYR A 409 9.30 1.11 -21.09
C TYR A 409 9.69 1.28 -22.57
N ASP A 410 8.70 1.25 -23.46
CA ASP A 410 8.86 1.41 -24.89
C ASP A 410 9.32 2.82 -25.26
N ALA A 411 8.79 3.87 -24.61
CA ALA A 411 9.27 5.24 -24.77
C ALA A 411 10.74 5.38 -24.32
N GLY A 412 11.11 4.73 -23.21
CA GLY A 412 12.48 4.71 -22.70
C GLY A 412 13.47 3.99 -23.63
N LYS A 413 13.04 2.95 -24.34
CA LYS A 413 13.86 2.27 -25.37
C LYS A 413 14.24 3.17 -26.54
N LYS A 414 13.38 4.14 -26.88
CA LYS A 414 13.62 5.14 -27.93
C LYS A 414 14.42 6.36 -27.43
N SER A 415 14.69 6.41 -26.13
CA SER A 415 15.34 7.53 -25.44
C SER A 415 16.75 7.14 -24.96
N SER A 416 17.52 8.11 -24.47
CA SER A 416 18.85 7.89 -23.91
C SER A 416 19.09 8.76 -22.67
N GLY A 417 20.17 8.46 -21.93
CA GLY A 417 20.59 9.24 -20.77
C GLY A 417 19.53 9.36 -19.68
N ALA A 418 19.35 10.58 -19.15
CA ALA A 418 18.41 10.86 -18.08
C ALA A 418 16.94 10.60 -18.47
N ASP A 419 16.57 10.86 -19.72
CA ASP A 419 15.20 10.61 -20.21
C ASP A 419 14.86 9.13 -20.18
N LYS A 420 15.75 8.28 -20.70
CA LYS A 420 15.60 6.81 -20.61
C LYS A 420 15.44 6.37 -19.16
N ASN A 421 16.29 6.89 -18.28
CA ASN A 421 16.26 6.56 -16.87
C ASN A 421 14.92 6.95 -16.21
N GLY A 422 14.44 8.17 -16.41
CA GLY A 422 13.17 8.62 -15.84
C GLY A 422 11.97 7.80 -16.32
N MET A 423 11.93 7.46 -17.62
CA MET A 423 10.87 6.63 -18.18
C MET A 423 10.92 5.19 -17.65
N TRP A 424 12.10 4.59 -17.59
CA TRP A 424 12.26 3.22 -17.08
C TRP A 424 12.01 3.13 -15.57
N GLN A 425 12.34 4.18 -14.79
CA GLN A 425 11.92 4.27 -13.38
C GLN A 425 10.40 4.25 -13.25
N ARG A 426 9.69 4.99 -14.12
CA ARG A 426 8.21 4.99 -14.10
C ARG A 426 7.61 3.68 -14.59
N ALA A 427 8.22 3.05 -15.58
CA ALA A 427 7.84 1.72 -16.03
C ALA A 427 7.94 0.71 -14.88
N GLN A 428 9.07 0.71 -14.16
CA GLN A 428 9.28 -0.15 -13.00
C GLN A 428 8.24 0.09 -11.88
N PHE A 429 7.89 1.34 -11.60
CA PHE A 429 6.81 1.68 -10.67
C PHE A 429 5.47 1.06 -11.08
N TRP A 430 5.07 1.17 -12.35
CA TRP A 430 3.80 0.59 -12.79
C TRP A 430 3.82 -0.93 -12.85
N TYR A 431 4.96 -1.51 -13.19
CA TYR A 431 5.15 -2.94 -13.18
C TYR A 431 5.07 -3.54 -11.77
N SER A 432 5.67 -2.90 -10.75
CA SER A 432 5.57 -3.37 -9.37
C SER A 432 4.12 -3.35 -8.86
N GLN A 433 3.33 -2.36 -9.27
CA GLN A 433 1.90 -2.26 -8.94
C GLN A 433 1.03 -3.27 -9.71
N ALA A 434 1.46 -3.68 -10.91
CA ALA A 434 0.73 -4.63 -11.73
C ALA A 434 0.98 -6.09 -11.32
N LEU A 435 2.23 -6.43 -10.99
CA LEU A 435 2.70 -7.80 -10.76
C LEU A 435 1.82 -8.67 -9.86
N PRO A 436 1.30 -8.19 -8.70
CA PRO A 436 0.46 -9.00 -7.82
C PRO A 436 -0.81 -9.53 -8.49
N GLY A 437 -1.37 -8.80 -9.46
CA GLY A 437 -2.60 -9.16 -10.17
C GLY A 437 -2.40 -9.74 -11.56
N LEU A 438 -1.15 -9.95 -12.01
CA LEU A 438 -0.84 -10.55 -13.32
C LEU A 438 -0.59 -12.05 -13.22
N THR A 439 -1.03 -12.79 -14.23
CA THR A 439 -0.81 -14.24 -14.36
C THR A 439 -0.23 -14.60 -15.73
N GLY A 440 0.29 -15.82 -15.85
CA GLY A 440 0.79 -16.39 -17.12
C GLY A 440 1.82 -15.52 -17.84
N ALA A 441 1.67 -15.41 -19.16
CA ALA A 441 2.60 -14.69 -20.04
C ALA A 441 2.72 -13.19 -19.70
N HIS A 442 1.69 -12.57 -19.14
CA HIS A 442 1.75 -11.16 -18.73
C HIS A 442 2.69 -10.96 -17.54
N LYS A 443 2.66 -11.85 -16.55
CA LYS A 443 3.58 -11.81 -15.41
C LYS A 443 5.01 -12.03 -15.87
N GLU A 444 5.25 -13.05 -16.70
CA GLU A 444 6.58 -13.36 -17.22
C GLU A 444 7.19 -12.20 -18.02
N ARG A 445 6.40 -11.56 -18.89
CA ARG A 445 6.83 -10.39 -19.66
C ARG A 445 7.26 -9.24 -18.74
N VAL A 446 6.45 -8.93 -17.72
CA VAL A 446 6.75 -7.83 -16.78
C VAL A 446 8.01 -8.13 -15.97
N THR A 447 8.18 -9.36 -15.49
CA THR A 447 9.40 -9.78 -14.79
C THR A 447 10.64 -9.56 -15.66
N LYS A 448 10.62 -10.01 -16.92
CA LYS A 448 11.72 -9.80 -17.87
C LYS A 448 12.01 -8.32 -18.15
N ALA A 449 10.98 -7.49 -18.24
CA ALA A 449 11.15 -6.05 -18.43
C ALA A 449 11.82 -5.40 -17.21
N ILE A 450 11.42 -5.76 -15.98
CA ILE A 450 12.09 -5.30 -14.75
C ILE A 450 13.55 -5.74 -14.72
N GLU A 451 13.86 -6.99 -15.08
CA GLU A 451 15.24 -7.49 -15.14
C GLU A 451 16.11 -6.69 -16.13
N GLU A 452 15.54 -6.24 -17.26
CA GLU A 452 16.26 -5.38 -18.20
C GLU A 452 16.47 -3.97 -17.64
N ILE A 453 15.45 -3.41 -16.98
CA ILE A 453 15.51 -2.12 -16.31
C ILE A 453 16.59 -2.12 -15.20
N ASP A 454 16.62 -3.15 -14.37
CA ASP A 454 17.54 -3.31 -13.22
C ASP A 454 19.01 -3.38 -13.63
N LYS A 455 19.31 -3.70 -14.91
CA LYS A 455 20.68 -3.63 -15.44
C LYS A 455 21.19 -2.20 -15.53
N VAL A 456 20.29 -1.24 -15.78
CA VAL A 456 20.59 0.17 -16.04
C VAL A 456 20.30 1.05 -14.82
N LEU A 457 19.22 0.75 -14.10
CA LEU A 457 18.73 1.53 -12.97
C LEU A 457 18.93 0.77 -11.65
N PRO A 458 19.10 1.49 -10.50
CA PRO A 458 19.00 0.83 -9.21
C PRO A 458 17.59 0.23 -9.08
N PRO A 459 17.46 -1.01 -8.61
CA PRO A 459 16.16 -1.66 -8.49
C PRO A 459 15.27 -0.92 -7.49
N ILE A 460 14.01 -0.68 -7.84
CA ILE A 460 12.98 -0.34 -6.85
C ILE A 460 12.66 -1.62 -6.08
N ILE A 461 13.14 -1.69 -4.84
CA ILE A 461 12.90 -2.83 -3.96
C ILE A 461 11.72 -2.50 -3.07
N THR A 462 10.55 -3.07 -3.40
CA THR A 462 9.34 -2.99 -2.56
C THR A 462 9.24 -4.13 -1.56
N ASP A 463 9.97 -5.22 -1.81
CA ASP A 463 10.00 -6.40 -0.95
C ASP A 463 11.46 -6.80 -0.69
N TYR A 464 12.00 -6.29 0.42
CA TYR A 464 13.39 -6.55 0.83
C TYR A 464 13.62 -8.00 1.28
N ASP A 465 12.55 -8.76 1.57
CA ASP A 465 12.66 -10.14 2.02
C ASP A 465 12.85 -11.12 0.85
N ASN A 466 12.58 -10.67 -0.39
CA ASN A 466 12.59 -11.49 -1.61
C ASN A 466 13.39 -10.83 -2.77
N ILE A 467 14.46 -10.12 -2.46
CA ILE A 467 15.35 -9.54 -3.48
C ILE A 467 16.22 -10.59 -4.17
N THR A 468 16.59 -10.34 -5.42
CA THR A 468 17.56 -11.19 -6.14
C THR A 468 19.01 -10.84 -5.76
N PRO A 469 19.98 -11.75 -5.98
CA PRO A 469 21.41 -11.44 -5.80
C PRO A 469 21.85 -10.19 -6.59
N HIS A 470 21.36 -10.04 -7.82
CA HIS A 470 21.68 -8.88 -8.65
C HIS A 470 21.17 -7.58 -8.01
N GLN A 471 19.96 -7.59 -7.48
CA GLN A 471 19.39 -6.43 -6.80
C GLN A 471 20.17 -6.11 -5.53
N TRP A 472 20.55 -7.13 -4.75
CA TRP A 472 21.39 -6.97 -3.57
C TRP A 472 22.75 -6.35 -3.93
N ASP A 473 23.40 -6.79 -5.01
CA ASP A 473 24.69 -6.25 -5.46
C ASP A 473 24.61 -4.75 -5.80
N LYS A 474 23.49 -4.29 -6.34
CA LYS A 474 23.26 -2.88 -6.70
C LYS A 474 22.93 -1.97 -5.52
N LEU A 475 22.57 -2.52 -4.35
CA LEU A 475 22.31 -1.75 -3.13
C LEU A 475 23.54 -0.94 -2.71
N LYS A 476 23.36 0.36 -2.43
CA LYS A 476 24.41 1.27 -1.97
C LYS A 476 24.41 1.37 -0.44
N GLY A 477 25.27 0.60 0.21
CA GLY A 477 25.41 0.60 1.66
C GLY A 477 26.74 0.03 2.11
N THR A 478 27.00 0.10 3.41
CA THR A 478 28.16 -0.55 4.01
C THR A 478 27.92 -2.06 4.04
N THR A 479 28.81 -2.83 3.42
CA THR A 479 28.75 -4.29 3.44
C THR A 479 29.50 -4.83 4.64
N VAL A 480 28.87 -5.72 5.40
CA VAL A 480 29.45 -6.42 6.55
C VAL A 480 29.29 -7.91 6.35
N ALA A 481 30.35 -8.68 6.64
CA ALA A 481 30.31 -10.14 6.65
C ALA A 481 30.09 -10.62 8.08
N VAL A 482 28.95 -11.23 8.36
CA VAL A 482 28.60 -11.72 9.70
C VAL A 482 28.99 -13.18 9.82
N ASP A 483 29.99 -13.47 10.66
CA ASP A 483 30.42 -14.83 10.97
C ASP A 483 29.45 -15.48 11.97
N ALA A 484 28.94 -16.67 11.63
CA ALA A 484 28.02 -17.42 12.47
C ALA A 484 28.60 -17.74 13.87
N LYS A 485 29.93 -17.82 14.02
CA LYS A 485 30.60 -18.18 15.27
C LYS A 485 30.58 -17.09 16.34
N LEU A 486 30.35 -15.84 15.95
CA LEU A 486 30.41 -14.72 16.87
C LEU A 486 29.08 -14.56 17.59
N ASP A 487 29.10 -14.67 18.92
CA ASP A 487 27.92 -14.42 19.77
C ASP A 487 27.54 -12.92 19.81
N ARG A 488 28.44 -12.06 19.34
CA ARG A 488 28.20 -10.64 19.11
C ARG A 488 29.19 -10.09 18.08
N ALA A 489 28.86 -10.24 16.80
CA ALA A 489 29.65 -9.71 15.70
C ALA A 489 29.53 -8.18 15.63
N ASP A 490 30.66 -7.49 15.71
CA ASP A 490 30.75 -6.05 15.55
C ASP A 490 30.61 -5.67 14.06
N SER A 491 29.71 -4.73 13.74
CA SER A 491 29.51 -4.28 12.37
C SER A 491 30.46 -3.15 11.94
N GLY A 492 31.08 -2.45 12.89
CA GLY A 492 31.81 -1.22 12.69
C GLY A 492 30.94 0.00 12.38
N VAL A 493 29.60 -0.15 12.41
CA VAL A 493 28.65 0.91 12.03
C VAL A 493 27.92 1.46 13.25
N THR A 494 27.91 2.79 13.39
CA THR A 494 27.19 3.51 14.45
C THR A 494 26.07 4.36 13.85
N PHE A 495 24.87 4.23 14.40
CA PHE A 495 23.70 4.96 13.94
C PHE A 495 23.58 6.27 14.72
N ALA A 496 23.35 7.36 14.00
CA ALA A 496 23.07 8.66 14.61
C ALA A 496 21.64 8.70 15.19
N ALA A 497 21.42 9.55 16.18
CA ALA A 497 20.11 9.70 16.81
C ALA A 497 19.03 10.09 15.79
N LYS A 498 17.86 9.44 15.87
CA LYS A 498 16.71 9.66 14.97
C LYS A 498 16.99 9.42 13.49
N LYS A 499 18.06 8.70 13.15
CA LYS A 499 18.34 8.28 11.77
C LYS A 499 17.99 6.82 11.59
N LYS A 500 17.24 6.55 10.53
CA LYS A 500 16.82 5.20 10.14
C LYS A 500 17.82 4.61 9.17
N TYR A 501 18.14 3.34 9.37
CA TYR A 501 18.93 2.54 8.45
C TYR A 501 18.27 1.18 8.25
N ARG A 502 18.40 0.62 7.05
CA ARG A 502 17.92 -0.70 6.71
C ARG A 502 19.08 -1.68 6.64
N VAL A 503 18.94 -2.80 7.33
CA VAL A 503 19.83 -3.95 7.26
C VAL A 503 19.24 -4.96 6.26
N VAL A 504 20.00 -5.27 5.21
CA VAL A 504 19.56 -6.15 4.13
C VAL A 504 20.54 -7.32 3.97
N PRO A 505 20.19 -8.52 4.45
CA PRO A 505 21.00 -9.73 4.26
C PRO A 505 21.04 -10.17 2.80
N HIS A 506 22.12 -10.85 2.40
CA HIS A 506 22.25 -11.41 1.06
C HIS A 506 21.25 -12.57 0.89
N PRO A 507 20.46 -12.61 -0.20
CA PRO A 507 19.31 -13.51 -0.32
C PRO A 507 19.67 -14.99 -0.48
N THR A 508 20.93 -15.30 -0.82
CA THR A 508 21.38 -16.70 -1.03
C THR A 508 22.47 -17.13 -0.06
N ASP A 509 22.91 -16.25 0.85
CA ASP A 509 23.94 -16.64 1.81
C ASP A 509 23.34 -17.52 2.90
N LYS A 510 24.11 -18.51 3.33
CA LYS A 510 23.70 -19.47 4.35
C LYS A 510 24.83 -19.73 5.33
N TRP A 511 24.45 -20.17 6.52
CA TRP A 511 25.35 -20.77 7.50
C TRP A 511 24.79 -22.11 7.97
N SER A 512 25.64 -22.90 8.61
CA SER A 512 25.28 -24.18 9.20
C SER A 512 25.61 -24.21 10.68
N MET A 513 24.88 -25.02 11.43
CA MET A 513 25.06 -25.21 12.88
C MET A 513 24.40 -26.52 13.33
N THR A 514 24.73 -26.97 14.54
CA THR A 514 24.03 -28.06 15.19
C THR A 514 23.11 -27.50 16.27
N ILE A 515 21.85 -27.90 16.23
CA ILE A 515 20.87 -27.55 17.26
C ILE A 515 20.23 -28.85 17.74
N TRP A 516 20.41 -29.14 19.03
CA TRP A 516 19.92 -30.39 19.66
C TRP A 516 20.35 -31.63 18.86
N ASP A 517 21.65 -31.70 18.57
CA ASP A 517 22.32 -32.81 17.86
C ASP A 517 21.95 -33.00 16.38
N GLU A 518 21.18 -32.08 15.80
CA GLU A 518 20.88 -32.05 14.36
C GLU A 518 21.64 -30.95 13.63
N LYS A 519 22.34 -31.33 12.56
CA LYS A 519 22.97 -30.36 11.65
C LYS A 519 21.90 -29.72 10.76
N MET A 520 21.91 -28.40 10.72
CA MET A 520 21.03 -27.61 9.88
C MET A 520 21.80 -26.60 9.05
N GLU A 521 21.23 -26.23 7.90
CA GLU A 521 21.67 -25.13 7.06
C GLU A 521 20.54 -24.09 7.00
N CYS A 522 20.85 -22.84 7.32
CA CYS A 522 19.88 -21.76 7.44
C CYS A 522 20.33 -20.55 6.64
N ASP A 523 19.37 -19.84 6.07
CA ASP A 523 19.57 -18.47 5.60
C ASP A 523 19.40 -17.47 6.77
N TYR A 524 19.35 -16.18 6.46
CA TYR A 524 19.18 -15.13 7.45
C TYR A 524 17.83 -15.16 8.19
N LYS A 525 16.79 -15.77 7.61
CA LYS A 525 15.47 -15.92 8.25
C LYS A 525 15.49 -17.03 9.31
N GLY A 526 16.55 -17.83 9.32
CA GLY A 526 16.79 -18.94 10.22
C GLY A 526 16.20 -20.23 9.71
N GLU A 527 15.91 -21.13 10.63
CA GLU A 527 15.29 -22.41 10.32
C GLU A 527 13.98 -22.20 9.53
N GLU A 528 13.93 -22.82 8.35
CA GLU A 528 12.68 -23.07 7.62
C GLU A 528 11.75 -23.85 8.54
N PRO A 529 10.55 -23.35 8.87
CA PRO A 529 9.67 -24.01 9.83
C PRO A 529 9.37 -25.45 9.40
N PHE A 530 9.72 -26.41 10.24
CA PHE A 530 9.26 -27.78 10.08
C PHE A 530 7.89 -27.93 10.78
N PHE A 531 6.82 -28.07 10.00
CA PHE A 531 5.55 -28.69 10.42
C PHE A 531 4.91 -28.17 11.74
N PHE A 532 4.91 -26.85 12.02
CA PHE A 532 4.40 -26.19 13.25
C PHE A 532 5.33 -26.08 14.46
N SER A 533 6.59 -26.46 14.32
CA SER A 533 7.64 -25.96 15.20
C SER A 533 8.61 -25.14 14.36
N SER A 534 8.58 -23.82 14.53
CA SER A 534 9.83 -23.08 14.41
C SER A 534 10.49 -23.20 15.76
N ARG A 535 11.67 -23.82 15.84
CA ARG A 535 12.43 -23.78 17.08
C ARG A 535 12.72 -22.30 17.32
N ARG A 536 12.11 -21.77 18.37
CA ARG A 536 12.25 -20.37 18.76
C ARG A 536 12.96 -20.34 20.09
N ASN A 537 13.79 -19.32 20.29
CA ASN A 537 14.27 -19.02 21.62
C ASN A 537 13.11 -18.52 22.51
N ARG A 538 13.39 -18.29 23.79
CA ARG A 538 12.42 -17.82 24.79
C ARG A 538 11.71 -16.51 24.38
N ASP A 539 12.32 -15.73 23.49
CA ASP A 539 11.79 -14.45 22.98
C ASP A 539 11.03 -14.60 21.64
N GLY A 540 10.76 -15.83 21.20
CA GLY A 540 9.97 -16.09 20.00
C GLY A 540 10.72 -15.89 18.67
N LYS A 541 12.06 -15.79 18.67
CA LYS A 541 12.90 -15.62 17.47
C LYS A 541 13.40 -16.96 16.96
N ARG A 542 13.37 -17.18 15.64
CA ARG A 542 13.75 -18.46 15.01
C ARG A 542 15.21 -18.78 15.25
N LEU A 543 15.50 -20.02 15.60
CA LEU A 543 16.87 -20.52 15.69
C LEU A 543 17.52 -20.49 14.30
N GLY A 544 18.84 -20.29 14.27
CA GLY A 544 19.61 -20.04 13.06
C GLY A 544 19.35 -18.70 12.39
N ALA A 545 18.42 -17.86 12.86
CA ALA A 545 18.15 -16.58 12.21
C ALA A 545 19.26 -15.57 12.50
N LEU A 546 19.56 -14.72 11.52
CA LEU A 546 20.38 -13.53 11.75
C LEU A 546 19.55 -12.55 12.59
N LEU A 547 20.13 -12.07 13.68
CA LEU A 547 19.59 -10.97 14.48
C LEU A 547 20.56 -9.80 14.53
N CYS A 548 20.02 -8.61 14.73
CA CYS A 548 20.77 -7.38 14.92
C CYS A 548 20.38 -6.69 16.23
N GLN A 549 21.34 -6.01 16.87
CA GLN A 549 21.14 -5.26 18.11
C GLN A 549 21.80 -3.90 17.96
N LEU A 550 21.11 -2.86 18.42
CA LEU A 550 21.67 -1.51 18.48
C LEU A 550 22.05 -1.14 19.91
N GLY A 551 23.32 -0.84 20.14
CA GLY A 551 23.89 -0.63 21.47
C GLY A 551 23.64 -1.84 22.37
N ASN A 552 22.90 -1.63 23.45
CA ASN A 552 22.50 -2.67 24.41
C ASN A 552 20.98 -2.92 24.38
N GLY A 553 20.29 -2.54 23.30
CA GLY A 553 18.85 -2.77 23.13
C GLY A 553 18.50 -4.23 22.84
N ASP A 554 17.27 -4.46 22.39
CA ASP A 554 16.82 -5.82 22.06
C ASP A 554 17.44 -6.35 20.76
N TRP A 555 17.70 -7.65 20.72
CA TRP A 555 18.01 -8.35 19.48
C TRP A 555 16.75 -8.45 18.62
N VAL A 556 16.77 -7.89 17.42
CA VAL A 556 15.64 -7.88 16.48
C VAL A 556 16.04 -8.49 15.13
N LYS A 557 15.07 -8.74 14.26
CA LYS A 557 15.35 -9.22 12.91
C LYS A 557 15.91 -8.09 12.03
N PRO A 558 16.71 -8.41 10.99
CA PRO A 558 17.08 -7.48 9.95
C PRO A 558 15.86 -6.76 9.38
N GLY A 559 16.00 -5.47 9.11
CA GLY A 559 14.91 -4.57 8.75
C GLY A 559 15.34 -3.12 8.92
N VAL A 560 14.36 -2.22 9.10
CA VAL A 560 14.63 -0.81 9.42
C VAL A 560 14.83 -0.66 10.92
N LEU A 561 15.97 -0.10 11.32
CA LEU A 561 16.27 0.25 12.71
C LEU A 561 16.53 1.75 12.80
N GLU A 562 16.17 2.35 13.94
CA GLU A 562 16.37 3.76 14.21
C GLU A 562 17.42 3.97 15.32
N GLY A 563 18.36 4.88 15.08
CA GLY A 563 19.43 5.21 16.03
C GLY A 563 19.01 6.07 17.23
N PRO A 564 19.88 6.21 18.25
CA PRO A 564 21.33 6.01 18.16
C PRO A 564 21.83 4.66 18.70
N GLY A 565 23.03 4.26 18.27
CA GLY A 565 23.80 3.20 18.89
C GLY A 565 24.71 2.45 17.92
N HIS A 566 25.59 1.61 18.45
CA HIS A 566 26.50 0.78 17.65
C HIS A 566 25.81 -0.52 17.23
N LEU A 567 25.92 -0.93 15.97
CA LEU A 567 25.20 -2.08 15.44
C LEU A 567 26.01 -3.37 15.62
N TYR A 568 25.37 -4.40 16.15
CA TYR A 568 25.91 -5.75 16.33
C TYR A 568 25.01 -6.78 15.66
N PHE A 569 25.59 -7.95 15.34
CA PHE A 569 24.88 -9.08 14.76
C PHE A 569 25.13 -10.38 15.54
N VAL A 570 24.22 -11.34 15.42
CA VAL A 570 24.40 -12.68 15.97
C VAL A 570 23.62 -13.71 15.16
N ALA A 571 24.14 -14.93 15.08
CA ALA A 571 23.36 -16.11 14.69
C ALA A 571 22.55 -16.59 15.90
N ASN A 572 21.23 -16.50 15.83
CA ASN A 572 20.36 -16.85 16.96
C ASN A 572 20.41 -18.36 17.25
N THR A 573 20.96 -18.75 18.39
CA THR A 573 21.04 -20.15 18.82
C THR A 573 20.31 -20.39 20.14
N ASN A 574 20.20 -21.66 20.55
CA ASN A 574 19.85 -21.96 21.93
C ASN A 574 21.05 -21.58 22.83
N SER A 575 20.79 -21.13 24.05
CA SER A 575 21.80 -20.49 24.93
C SER A 575 22.91 -21.41 25.46
N TRP A 576 23.14 -22.56 24.81
CA TRP A 576 24.07 -23.61 25.22
C TRP A 576 25.02 -23.96 24.06
N GLY A 577 26.12 -23.22 23.92
CA GLY A 577 27.36 -23.69 23.30
C GLY A 577 27.27 -24.44 21.96
N ALA A 578 26.69 -23.84 20.92
CA ALA A 578 26.83 -24.33 19.56
C ALA A 578 28.20 -23.92 18.97
N ASP A 579 29.27 -24.61 19.37
CA ASP A 579 30.65 -24.36 18.88
C ASP A 579 30.90 -24.82 17.43
N ASP A 580 29.91 -25.43 16.80
CA ASP A 580 30.03 -26.01 15.47
C ASP A 580 29.49 -25.11 14.33
N ARG A 581 29.03 -23.89 14.66
CA ARG A 581 28.55 -22.88 13.71
C ARG A 581 29.60 -22.58 12.63
N LYS A 582 29.18 -22.58 11.36
CA LYS A 582 30.06 -22.32 10.21
C LYS A 582 29.33 -21.53 9.13
N GLY A 583 30.07 -20.66 8.46
CA GLY A 583 29.56 -19.88 7.34
C GLY A 583 29.36 -18.42 7.71
N THR A 584 28.96 -17.65 6.71
CA THR A 584 28.91 -16.21 6.80
C THR A 584 27.70 -15.72 6.03
N ILE A 585 26.96 -14.78 6.62
CA ILE A 585 25.90 -14.06 5.93
C ILE A 585 26.39 -12.64 5.69
N ARG A 586 26.48 -12.23 4.42
CA ARG A 586 26.76 -10.84 4.07
C ARG A 586 25.50 -10.01 4.28
N VAL A 587 25.67 -8.82 4.82
CA VAL A 587 24.60 -7.83 5.01
C VAL A 587 25.03 -6.49 4.43
N LYS A 588 24.07 -5.74 3.89
CA LYS A 588 24.25 -4.34 3.51
C LYS A 588 23.45 -3.44 4.44
N ILE A 589 24.08 -2.36 4.90
CA ILE A 589 23.48 -1.37 5.79
C ILE A 589 23.29 -0.07 5.01
N LEU A 590 22.04 0.33 4.80
CA LEU A 590 21.66 1.47 3.96
C LEU A 590 20.98 2.55 4.81
N PRO A 591 21.25 3.85 4.60
CA PRO A 591 20.40 4.90 5.17
C PRO A 591 19.00 4.83 4.53
N VAL A 592 17.96 5.03 5.34
CA VAL A 592 16.57 5.15 4.87
C VAL A 592 16.23 6.63 4.79
N ALA A 593 15.69 7.08 3.65
CA ALA A 593 15.20 8.44 3.53
C ALA A 593 13.99 8.64 4.43
N ASP A 594 13.71 9.89 4.86
CA ASP A 594 12.60 10.16 5.78
C ASP A 594 11.20 9.84 5.15
N ASP A 595 11.15 9.55 3.84
CA ASP A 595 9.94 9.28 3.04
C ASP A 595 9.73 7.80 2.64
N ASP A 596 10.57 6.85 3.10
CA ASP A 596 10.47 5.39 2.84
C ASP A 596 9.68 4.60 3.91
#